data_AF-A0A820C5K6-F1
#
_entry.id   AF-A0A820C5K6-F1
#
_cell.length_a   1.000
_cell.length_b   1.000
_cell.length_c   1.000
_cell.angle_alpha   90.00
_cell.angle_beta   90.00
_cell.angle_gamma   90.00
#
_symmetry.space_group_name_H-M   'P 1'
#
loop_
_entity.id
_entity.type
_entity.pdbx_description
1 polymer ?
#
loop_
_entity_poly.entity_id
_entity_poly.type
_entity_poly.pdbx_seq_one_letter_code
_entity_poly.pdbx_strand_id
1 'polypeptide(L)' 'QIYADDKEFHNLSLYVRHNRAKRGNLRVGDPAIDIDLLNINGESVSLLSHCNPNRPLLILAGSYT' A
#
# COMPACT_ATOMS: atom_id res chain seq x y z
N GLN A 1 21.24 7.61 6.20
CA GLN A 1 20.29 8.13 5.20
C GLN A 1 21.12 8.78 4.10
N ILE A 2 20.99 8.34 2.83
CA ILE A 2 21.97 8.68 1.78
C ILE A 2 21.55 9.91 0.94
N TYR A 3 20.32 10.44 1.07
CA TYR A 3 19.83 11.52 0.19
C TYR A 3 18.90 12.51 0.92
N ALA A 4 19.45 13.38 1.77
CA ALA A 4 18.65 14.37 2.50
C ALA A 4 18.29 15.61 1.64
N ASP A 5 19.10 15.92 0.62
CA ASP A 5 18.99 17.18 -0.15
C ASP A 5 18.58 16.99 -1.62
N ASP A 6 18.07 15.80 -1.97
CA ASP A 6 17.65 15.51 -3.34
C ASP A 6 16.26 16.11 -3.63
N LYS A 7 16.24 17.21 -4.38
CA LYS A 7 15.00 17.91 -4.78
C LYS A 7 14.09 17.05 -5.65
N GLU A 8 14.63 16.13 -6.45
CA GLU A 8 13.80 15.21 -7.25
C GLU A 8 13.12 14.19 -6.33
N PHE A 9 13.83 13.71 -5.31
CA PHE A 9 13.25 12.84 -4.29
C PHE A 9 12.06 13.51 -3.61
N HIS A 10 12.14 14.81 -3.31
CA HIS A 10 11.05 15.60 -2.73
C HIS A 10 9.85 15.88 -3.64
N ASN A 11 9.94 15.57 -4.94
CA ASN A 11 8.85 15.72 -5.90
C ASN A 11 8.21 14.39 -6.33
N LEU A 12 8.79 13.25 -5.97
CA LEU A 12 8.18 11.94 -6.24
C LEU A 12 6.86 11.78 -5.46
N SER A 13 5.84 11.21 -6.09
CA SER A 13 4.58 10.90 -5.38
C SER A 13 4.88 10.01 -4.16
N LEU A 14 4.11 10.22 -3.08
CA LEU A 14 4.27 9.48 -1.82
C LEU A 14 4.33 7.96 -2.05
N TYR A 15 3.54 7.47 -3.02
CA TYR A 15 3.52 6.06 -3.42
C TYR A 15 4.83 5.61 -4.07
N VAL A 16 5.44 6.42 -4.93
CA VAL A 16 6.72 6.10 -5.57
C VAL A 16 7.86 6.16 -4.55
N ARG A 17 7.84 7.16 -3.67
CA ARG A 17 8.86 7.39 -2.64
C ARG A 17 8.89 6.30 -1.57
N HIS A 18 7.71 5.82 -1.19
CA HIS A 18 7.52 4.72 -0.24
C HIS A 18 7.08 3.42 -0.91
N ASN A 19 7.38 3.25 -2.21
CA ASN A 19 6.99 2.05 -2.94
C ASN A 19 7.72 0.83 -2.36
N ARG A 20 7.12 0.22 -1.34
CA ARG A 20 7.55 -1.05 -0.75
C ARG A 20 7.19 -2.23 -1.65
N ALA A 21 6.31 -2.02 -2.64
CA ALA A 21 6.02 -2.98 -3.67
C ALA A 21 7.10 -2.93 -4.77
N LYS A 22 8.31 -3.39 -4.43
CA LYS A 22 9.27 -3.81 -5.44
C LYS A 22 8.73 -5.08 -6.09
N ARG A 23 8.88 -5.21 -7.42
CA ARG A 23 8.58 -6.46 -8.14
C ARG A 23 9.24 -7.63 -7.39
N GLY A 24 8.43 -8.55 -6.83
CA GLY A 24 8.91 -9.74 -6.13
C GLY A 24 8.82 -9.76 -4.60
N ASN A 25 8.33 -8.69 -3.94
CA ASN A 25 8.13 -8.68 -2.48
C ASN A 25 6.83 -9.37 -2.02
N LEU A 26 5.84 -9.49 -2.90
CA LEU A 26 4.64 -10.28 -2.68
C LEU A 26 4.62 -11.37 -3.75
N ARG A 27 4.60 -12.63 -3.32
CA ARG A 27 4.58 -13.80 -4.19
C ARG A 27 3.24 -14.51 -4.06
N VAL A 28 2.83 -15.19 -5.13
CA VAL A 28 1.65 -16.05 -5.08
C VAL A 28 1.86 -17.11 -4.00
N GLY A 29 0.90 -17.23 -3.09
CA GLY A 29 0.97 -18.14 -1.93
C GLY A 29 1.41 -17.47 -0.64
N ASP A 30 1.95 -16.25 -0.69
CA ASP A 30 2.24 -15.49 0.54
C ASP A 30 0.92 -15.14 1.26
N PRO A 31 0.90 -15.18 2.61
CA PRO A 31 -0.25 -14.70 3.36
C PRO A 31 -0.42 -13.18 3.14
N ALA A 32 -1.69 -12.74 3.11
CA ALA A 32 -1.98 -11.31 3.08
C ALA A 32 -1.48 -10.64 4.37
N ILE A 33 -0.73 -9.56 4.23
CA ILE A 33 -0.23 -8.76 5.36
C ILE A 33 -1.37 -7.88 5.85
N ASP A 34 -1.62 -7.89 7.16
CA ASP A 34 -2.58 -6.94 7.74
C ASP A 34 -1.96 -5.54 7.83
N ILE A 35 -2.70 -4.55 7.34
CA ILE A 35 -2.30 -3.15 7.32
C ILE A 35 -3.49 -2.26 7.69
N ASP A 36 -3.20 -1.14 8.36
CA ASP A 36 -4.20 -0.11 8.59
C ASP A 36 -4.46 0.69 7.31
N LEU A 37 -5.73 0.77 6.95
CA LEU A 37 -6.27 1.54 5.83
C LEU A 37 -7.08 2.72 6.39
N LEU A 38 -7.11 3.81 5.64
CA LEU A 38 -8.01 4.93 5.92
C LEU A 38 -9.17 4.88 4.93
N ASN A 39 -10.40 4.78 5.42
CA ASN A 39 -11.58 4.78 4.57
C ASN A 39 -11.99 6.23 4.18
N ILE A 40 -12.98 6.35 3.29
CA ILE A 40 -13.48 7.64 2.81
C ILE A 40 -14.15 8.50 3.90
N ASN A 41 -14.49 7.90 5.05
CA ASN A 41 -15.05 8.60 6.20
C ASN A 41 -13.96 9.09 7.17
N GLY A 42 -12.68 8.81 6.89
CA GLY A 42 -11.56 9.14 7.77
C GLY A 42 -11.36 8.16 8.93
N GLU A 43 -11.95 6.97 8.86
CA GLU A 43 -11.82 5.95 9.90
C GLU A 43 -10.70 4.97 9.54
N SER A 44 -9.95 4.55 10.56
CA SER A 44 -8.92 3.52 10.43
C SER A 44 -9.56 2.13 10.43
N VAL A 45 -9.26 1.31 9.42
CA VAL A 45 -9.77 -0.05 9.26
C VAL A 45 -8.66 -1.01 8.84
N SER A 46 -8.67 -2.24 9.36
CA SER A 46 -7.68 -3.26 9.00
C SER A 46 -8.00 -3.87 7.62
N LEU A 47 -6.98 -4.15 6.81
CA LEU A 47 -7.15 -4.83 5.53
C LEU A 47 -7.79 -6.21 5.70
N LEU A 48 -7.34 -6.99 6.68
CA LEU A 48 -7.87 -8.34 6.91
C LEU A 48 -9.33 -8.33 7.37
N SER A 49 -9.83 -7.22 7.93
CA SER A 49 -11.25 -7.09 8.27
C SER A 49 -12.18 -7.17 7.05
N HIS A 50 -11.65 -6.91 5.85
CA HIS A 50 -12.39 -7.04 4.58
C HIS A 50 -12.31 -8.44 3.96
N CYS A 51 -11.46 -9.33 4.50
CA CYS A 51 -11.36 -10.71 4.04
C CYS A 51 -12.57 -11.53 4.49
N ASN A 52 -13.07 -12.38 3.60
CA ASN A 52 -14.17 -13.29 3.90
C ASN A 52 -13.87 -14.69 3.33
N PRO A 53 -14.06 -15.78 4.11
CA PRO A 53 -13.76 -17.14 3.63
C PRO A 53 -14.50 -17.53 2.35
N ASN A 54 -15.70 -16.98 2.12
CA ASN A 54 -16.56 -17.31 1.00
C ASN A 54 -16.49 -16.31 -0.15
N ARG A 55 -15.65 -15.26 -0.04
CA ARG A 55 -15.57 -14.22 -1.06
C ARG A 55 -14.13 -13.70 -1.20
N PRO A 56 -13.48 -13.88 -2.37
CA PRO A 56 -12.15 -13.34 -2.59
C PRO A 56 -12.18 -11.81 -2.50
N LEU A 57 -11.15 -11.23 -1.87
CA LEU A 57 -10.94 -9.79 -1.80
C LEU A 57 -9.98 -9.38 -2.92
N LEU A 58 -10.43 -8.47 -3.79
CA LEU A 58 -9.59 -7.84 -4.82
C LEU A 58 -9.27 -6.41 -4.41
N ILE A 59 -7.99 -6.05 -4.39
CA ILE A 59 -7.53 -4.69 -4.09
C ILE A 59 -7.13 -4.01 -5.40
N LEU A 60 -7.79 -2.91 -5.71
CA LEU A 60 -7.41 -2.01 -6.80
C LEU A 60 -6.77 -0.78 -6.17
N ALA A 61 -5.46 -0.64 -6.36
CA ALA A 61 -4.71 0.52 -5.88
C ALA A 61 -4.35 1.43 -7.06
N GLY A 62 -4.54 2.73 -6.88
CA GLY A 62 -4.16 3.76 -7.84
C GLY A 62 -3.75 5.02 -7.09
N SER A 63 -2.82 5.77 -7.68
CA SER A 63 -2.51 7.12 -7.21
C SER A 63 -3.43 8.09 -7.93
N TYR A 64 -4.10 8.96 -7.18
CA TYR A 64 -4.77 10.12 -7.73
C TYR A 64 -3.93 11.36 -7.38
N THR A 65 -3.62 12.17 -8.37
CA THR A 65 -2.95 13.48 -8.23
C THR A 65 -3.86 14.57 -8.73
#